data_AF-A0A6N7PTN6-F1
#
_entry.id   AF-A0A6N7PTN6-F1
#
_cell.length_a   1.000
_cell.length_b   1.000
_cell.length_c   1.000
_cell.angle_alpha   90.00
_cell.angle_beta   90.00
_cell.angle_gamma   90.00
#
_symmetry.space_group_name_H-M   'P 1'
#
loop_
_entity.id
_entity.type
_entity.pdbx_description
1 polymer ?
#
loop_
_entity_poly.entity_id
_entity_poly.type
_entity_poly.pdbx_seq_one_letter_code
_entity_poly.pdbx_strand_id
1 'polypeptide(L)'
;MVATEEIFESCVRSAGDLAGVFEYNGETGYFYLYATGAAGEARVLDAIHVVSGEVSFTASDIAIEWEQGETRVGLFIRGQLRASFDATNMTKLGETPRKEPQRATPKKRSK
;
A
#
# COMPACT_ATOMS: atom_id res chain seq x y z
N MET A 1 -5.05 27.10 -7.68
CA MET A 1 -4.15 25.95 -7.63
C MET A 1 -4.34 25.35 -6.25
N VAL A 2 -4.96 24.18 -6.15
CA VAL A 2 -4.95 23.44 -4.89
C VAL A 2 -3.58 22.79 -4.86
N ALA A 3 -2.77 23.06 -3.83
CA ALA A 3 -1.56 22.28 -3.62
C ALA A 3 -2.04 20.84 -3.40
N THR A 4 -1.69 19.93 -4.30
CA THR A 4 -1.84 18.50 -4.06
C THR A 4 -0.88 18.15 -2.93
N GLU A 5 -1.41 18.05 -1.71
CA GLU A 5 -0.59 17.68 -0.56
C GLU A 5 -0.11 16.23 -0.75
N GLU A 6 1.22 16.08 -0.76
CA GLU A 6 1.84 14.77 -0.61
C GLU A 6 1.61 14.27 0.81
N ILE A 7 1.29 12.98 0.96
CA ILE A 7 1.02 12.37 2.26
C ILE A 7 1.99 11.21 2.44
N PHE A 8 2.66 11.17 3.59
CA PHE A 8 3.49 10.06 3.99
C PHE A 8 3.21 9.72 5.45
N GLU A 9 2.70 8.52 5.69
CA GLU A 9 2.40 8.02 7.04
C GLU A 9 2.97 6.61 7.20
N SER A 10 3.41 6.27 8.41
CA SER A 10 3.94 4.95 8.69
C SER A 10 3.67 4.49 10.11
N CYS A 11 3.60 3.18 10.31
CA CYS A 11 3.51 2.56 11.61
C CYS A 11 4.47 1.37 11.69
N VAL A 12 5.55 1.55 12.45
CA VAL A 12 6.53 0.48 12.71
C VAL A 12 5.95 -0.48 13.74
N ARG A 13 6.03 -1.77 13.43
CA ARG A 13 5.67 -2.86 14.33
C ARG A 13 6.53 -2.80 15.59
N SER A 14 6.00 -3.21 16.75
CA SER A 14 6.75 -3.13 18.02
C SER A 14 8.11 -3.83 17.99
N ALA A 15 8.23 -4.93 17.24
CA ALA A 15 9.48 -5.67 17.08
C ALA A 15 10.54 -4.91 16.25
N GLY A 16 10.17 -3.85 15.55
CA GLY A 16 11.07 -3.04 14.73
C GLY A 16 11.56 -3.73 13.45
N ASP A 17 10.91 -4.82 13.04
CA ASP A 17 11.24 -5.63 11.87
C ASP A 17 10.39 -5.30 10.63
N LEU A 18 9.17 -4.79 10.85
CA LEU A 18 8.20 -4.46 9.81
C LEU A 18 7.56 -3.08 10.05
N ALA A 19 7.05 -2.48 8.99
CA ALA A 19 6.21 -1.29 9.05
C ALA A 19 5.11 -1.34 7.98
N GLY A 20 3.93 -0.83 8.31
CA GLY A 20 2.97 -0.40 7.30
C GLY A 20 3.30 1.03 6.89
N VAL A 21 3.33 1.31 5.58
CA VAL A 21 3.68 2.65 5.06
C VAL A 21 2.68 3.06 4.00
N PHE A 22 2.11 4.25 4.12
CA PHE A 22 1.26 4.86 3.10
C PHE A 22 1.98 6.06 2.49
N GLU A 23 2.00 6.12 1.16
CA GLU A 23 2.55 7.24 0.41
C GLU A 23 1.53 7.68 -0.65
N TYR A 24 1.29 8.97 -0.74
CA TYR A 24 0.52 9.61 -1.80
C TYR A 24 1.29 10.81 -2.34
N ASN A 25 1.52 10.85 -3.65
CA ASN A 25 2.36 11.86 -4.30
C ASN A 25 1.56 12.97 -5.00
N GLY A 26 0.28 13.14 -4.66
CA GLY A 26 -0.62 14.05 -5.37
C GLY A 26 -1.35 13.43 -6.57
N GLU A 27 -0.94 12.24 -7.02
CA GLU A 27 -1.56 11.55 -8.17
C GLU A 27 -1.88 10.08 -7.89
N THR A 28 -1.09 9.39 -7.09
CA THR A 28 -1.31 7.97 -6.79
C THR A 28 -0.93 7.67 -5.35
N GLY A 29 -1.72 6.82 -4.71
CA GLY A 29 -1.52 6.40 -3.34
C GLY A 29 -1.29 4.91 -3.24
N TYR A 30 -0.23 4.52 -2.54
CA TYR A 30 0.14 3.13 -2.31
C TYR A 30 0.29 2.86 -0.82
N PHE A 31 -0.10 1.65 -0.41
CA PHE A 31 0.16 1.10 0.90
C PHE A 31 1.14 -0.06 0.79
N TYR A 32 2.23 0.02 1.55
CA TYR A 32 3.34 -0.91 1.51
C TYR A 32 3.45 -1.68 2.82
N LEU A 33 3.83 -2.95 2.72
CA LEU A 33 4.46 -3.67 3.81
C LEU A 33 5.98 -3.52 3.63
N TYR A 34 6.64 -2.91 4.60
CA TYR A 34 8.05 -2.58 4.53
C TYR A 34 8.82 -3.36 5.58
N ALA A 35 9.93 -3.99 5.20
CA ALA A 35 10.87 -4.59 6.14
C ALA A 35 11.83 -3.50 6.64
N THR A 36 11.87 -3.27 7.94
CA THR A 36 12.79 -2.34 8.59
C THR A 36 14.05 -3.12 8.98
N GLY A 37 14.96 -3.31 8.02
CA GLY A 37 16.20 -4.05 8.24
C GLY A 37 17.23 -3.28 9.09
N ALA A 38 18.17 -3.99 9.70
CA ALA A 38 19.46 -3.39 10.08
C ALA A 38 20.17 -2.90 8.82
N ALA A 39 20.92 -1.80 8.93
CA ALA A 39 21.49 -1.01 7.83
C ALA A 39 21.85 -1.82 6.57
N GLY A 40 20.97 -1.78 5.56
CA GLY A 40 21.19 -2.40 4.24
C GLY A 40 20.08 -3.33 3.74
N GLU A 41 19.22 -3.87 4.61
CA GLU A 41 18.18 -4.84 4.22
C GLU A 41 16.76 -4.26 4.15
N ALA A 42 16.63 -2.95 4.40
CA ALA A 42 15.33 -2.28 4.40
C ALA A 42 14.73 -2.25 2.99
N ARG A 43 13.54 -2.84 2.81
CA ARG A 43 12.91 -3.01 1.50
C ARG A 43 11.40 -3.11 1.57
N VAL A 44 10.74 -2.77 0.47
CA VAL A 44 9.31 -3.07 0.27
C VAL A 44 9.14 -4.57 0.05
N LEU A 45 8.32 -5.21 0.89
CA LEU A 45 7.97 -6.62 0.77
C LEU A 45 6.78 -6.82 -0.18
N ASP A 46 5.78 -5.95 -0.09
CA ASP A 46 4.63 -5.95 -1.00
C ASP A 46 3.96 -4.57 -1.01
N ALA A 47 3.13 -4.32 -2.02
CA ALA A 47 2.42 -3.07 -2.26
C ALA A 47 0.95 -3.33 -2.65
N ILE A 48 0.09 -2.42 -2.21
CA ILE A 48 -1.32 -2.32 -2.59
C ILE A 48 -1.52 -0.92 -3.18
N HIS A 49 -2.04 -0.85 -4.40
CA HIS A 49 -2.53 0.40 -4.94
C HIS A 49 -3.84 0.76 -4.24
N VAL A 50 -3.93 1.97 -3.67
CA VAL A 50 -5.07 2.42 -2.88
C VAL A 50 -5.93 3.41 -3.66
N VAL A 51 -5.32 4.35 -4.38
CA VAL A 51 -6.04 5.41 -5.07
C VAL A 51 -5.27 5.97 -6.27
N SER A 52 -6.01 6.41 -7.29
CA SER A 52 -5.49 7.21 -8.41
C SER A 52 -6.25 8.53 -8.50
N GLY A 53 -5.55 9.59 -8.89
CA GLY A 53 -6.07 10.95 -9.04
C GLY A 53 -6.02 11.77 -7.76
N GLU A 54 -6.63 12.95 -7.83
CA GLU A 54 -6.80 13.85 -6.69
C GLU A 54 -7.66 13.21 -5.60
N VAL A 55 -7.23 13.37 -4.36
CA VAL A 55 -7.94 12.85 -3.18
C VAL A 55 -8.62 13.98 -2.42
N SER A 56 -9.71 13.65 -1.73
CA SER A 56 -10.44 14.60 -0.87
C SER A 56 -10.06 14.51 0.61
N PHE A 57 -9.07 13.68 0.96
CA PHE A 57 -8.61 13.45 2.32
C PHE A 57 -7.21 14.03 2.53
N THR A 58 -6.86 14.27 3.79
CA THR A 58 -5.55 14.81 4.20
C THR A 58 -4.81 13.82 5.09
N ALA A 59 -3.57 14.13 5.48
CA ALA A 59 -2.79 13.29 6.40
C ALA A 59 -3.55 12.98 7.71
N SER A 60 -4.33 13.94 8.25
CA SER A 60 -5.10 13.71 9.50
C SER A 60 -6.26 12.72 9.36
N ASP A 61 -6.66 12.40 8.13
CA ASP A 61 -7.67 11.37 7.85
C ASP A 61 -7.06 9.96 7.79
N ILE A 62 -5.72 9.84 7.80
CA ILE A 62 -4.98 8.58 7.66
C ILE A 62 -4.65 8.02 9.04
N ALA A 63 -4.91 6.72 9.21
CA ALA A 63 -4.37 5.95 10.31
C ALA A 63 -3.79 4.64 9.78
N ILE A 64 -2.62 4.26 10.30
CA ILE A 64 -1.99 2.97 10.05
C ILE A 64 -1.81 2.28 11.38
N GLU A 65 -2.44 1.11 11.53
CA GLU A 65 -2.50 0.43 12.82
C GLU A 65 -2.20 -1.06 12.65
N TRP A 66 -1.37 -1.57 13.55
CA TRP A 66 -1.24 -3.01 13.76
C TRP A 66 -2.39 -3.49 14.64
N GLU A 67 -2.94 -4.66 14.33
CA GLU A 67 -3.83 -5.32 15.28
C GLU A 67 -3.08 -5.75 16.55
N GLN A 68 -3.80 -6.14 17.60
CA GLN A 68 -3.23 -6.48 18.90
C GLN A 68 -2.14 -7.58 18.83
N GLY A 69 -2.29 -8.57 17.94
CA GLY A 69 -1.30 -9.62 17.74
C GLY A 69 -0.14 -9.23 16.83
N GLU A 70 -0.19 -8.02 16.26
CA GLU A 70 0.72 -7.51 15.23
C GLU A 70 0.94 -8.48 14.07
N THR A 71 -0.06 -9.31 13.76
CA THR A 71 -0.01 -10.21 12.61
C THR A 71 -0.53 -9.54 11.34
N ARG A 72 -1.32 -8.47 11.50
CA ARG A 72 -1.87 -7.67 10.42
C ARG A 72 -1.66 -6.19 10.67
N VAL A 73 -1.41 -5.47 9.59
CA VAL A 73 -1.37 -4.00 9.57
C VAL A 73 -2.40 -3.49 8.58
N GLY A 74 -3.18 -2.50 8.99
CA GLY A 74 -4.25 -1.90 8.19
C GLY A 74 -4.02 -0.42 7.93
N LEU A 75 -4.36 0.02 6.72
CA LEU A 75 -4.55 1.41 6.35
C LEU A 75 -6.02 1.78 6.48
N PHE A 76 -6.30 2.81 7.28
CA PHE A 76 -7.60 3.39 7.48
C PHE A 76 -7.62 4.82 6.92
N ILE A 77 -8.65 5.12 6.13
CA ILE A 77 -8.91 6.47 5.65
C ILE A 77 -10.28 6.87 6.16
N ARG A 78 -10.34 7.92 6.99
CA ARG A 78 -11.56 8.34 7.72
C ARG A 78 -12.16 7.22 8.56
N GLY A 79 -11.31 6.44 9.24
CA GLY A 79 -11.70 5.30 10.07
C GLY A 79 -12.20 4.08 9.29
N GLN A 80 -12.22 4.11 7.95
CA GLN A 80 -12.59 2.95 7.14
C GLN A 80 -11.35 2.22 6.66
N LEU A 81 -11.30 0.90 6.89
CA LEU A 81 -10.23 0.04 6.37
C LEU A 81 -10.24 0.06 4.84
N ARG A 82 -9.13 0.46 4.23
CA ARG A 82 -8.94 0.52 2.78
C ARG A 82 -8.02 -0.56 2.26
N ALA A 83 -6.99 -0.89 3.02
CA ALA A 83 -6.02 -1.90 2.66
C ALA A 83 -5.45 -2.55 3.92
N SER A 84 -5.03 -3.81 3.83
CA SER A 84 -4.30 -4.48 4.90
C SER A 84 -3.36 -5.55 4.36
N PHE A 85 -2.31 -5.81 5.14
CA PHE A 85 -1.41 -6.94 4.96
C PHE A 85 -1.52 -7.89 6.14
N ASP A 86 -1.48 -9.19 5.86
CA ASP A 86 -1.23 -10.25 6.82
C ASP A 86 0.24 -10.66 6.71
N ALA A 87 1.04 -10.22 7.69
CA ALA A 87 2.49 -10.43 7.70
C ALA A 87 2.86 -11.89 7.99
N THR A 88 1.96 -12.68 8.59
CA THR A 88 2.19 -14.10 8.87
C THR A 88 2.06 -14.94 7.61
N ASN A 89 1.01 -14.70 6.83
CA ASN A 89 0.71 -15.47 5.62
C ASN A 89 1.19 -14.80 4.34
N MET A 90 1.74 -13.58 4.43
CA MET A 90 2.09 -12.72 3.31
C MET A 90 0.93 -12.55 2.31
N THR A 91 -0.27 -12.31 2.85
CA THR A 91 -1.48 -12.04 2.05
C THR A 91 -1.95 -10.60 2.21
N LYS A 92 -2.80 -10.13 1.30
CA LYS A 92 -3.27 -8.74 1.29
C LYS A 92 -4.75 -8.61 0.95
N LEU A 93 -5.36 -7.59 1.54
CA LEU A 93 -6.71 -7.14 1.25
C LEU A 93 -6.66 -5.69 0.78
N GLY A 94 -7.30 -5.39 -0.34
CA GLY A 94 -7.31 -4.05 -0.94
C GLY A 94 -7.83 -4.11 -2.38
N GLU A 95 -7.92 -2.97 -3.03
CA GLU A 95 -8.28 -2.94 -4.44
C GLU A 95 -7.21 -3.67 -5.26
N THR A 96 -7.60 -4.82 -5.83
CA THR A 96 -6.75 -5.47 -6.82
C THR A 96 -6.72 -4.56 -8.05
N PRO A 97 -5.54 -4.27 -8.63
CA PRO A 97 -5.49 -3.69 -9.96
C PRO A 97 -6.35 -4.57 -10.85
N ARG A 98 -7.34 -4.00 -11.55
CA ARG A 98 -7.95 -4.68 -12.68
C ARG A 98 -6.78 -5.16 -13.54
N LYS A 99 -6.59 -6.47 -13.65
CA LYS A 99 -5.70 -7.00 -14.69
C LYS A 99 -6.25 -6.42 -15.99
N GLU A 100 -5.55 -5.48 -16.61
CA GLU A 100 -5.80 -5.17 -18.00
C GLU A 100 -5.77 -6.52 -18.74
N PRO A 101 -6.77 -6.83 -19.59
CA PRO A 101 -6.71 -8.03 -20.38
C PRO A 101 -5.42 -7.95 -21.19
N GLN A 102 -4.49 -8.88 -20.92
CA GLN A 102 -3.27 -9.02 -21.70
C GLN A 102 -3.69 -9.00 -23.17
N ARG A 103 -3.26 -7.97 -23.88
CA ARG A 103 -3.47 -7.84 -25.32
C ARG A 103 -2.97 -9.14 -25.93
N ALA A 104 -3.91 -9.95 -26.43
CA ALA A 104 -3.56 -11.19 -27.11
C ALA A 104 -2.60 -10.84 -28.24
N THR A 105 -1.35 -11.27 -28.14
CA THR A 105 -0.42 -11.22 -29.26
C THR A 105 -1.03 -12.04 -30.39
N PRO A 106 -1.30 -11.44 -31.57
CA PRO A 106 -1.86 -12.19 -32.67
C PRO A 106 -0.84 -13.24 -33.09
N LYS A 107 -1.24 -14.52 -33.03
CA LYS A 107 -0.46 -15.63 -33.60
C LYS A 107 -0.30 -15.34 -35.10
N LYS A 108 0.91 -14.99 -35.53
CA LYS A 108 1.25 -14.99 -36.95
C LYS A 108 1.03 -16.41 -37.48
N ARG A 109 0.02 -16.58 -38.35
CA ARG A 109 -0.08 -17.78 -39.20
C ARG A 109 1.07 -17.71 -40.19
N SER A 110 2.05 -18.59 -40.03
CA SER A 110 3.01 -18.89 -41.10
C SER A 110 2.30 -19.74 -42.16
N LYS A 111 2.64 -19.41 -43.40
CA LYS A 111 2.05 -19.86 -44.66
C LYS A 111 2.38 -21.31 -44.98
#